data_AF-A0A9K3GNL8-F1
#
_entry.id   AF-A0A9K3GNL8-F1
#
_cell.length_a   1.000
_cell.length_b   1.000
_cell.length_c   1.000
_cell.angle_alpha   90.00
_cell.angle_beta   90.00
_cell.angle_gamma   90.00
#
_symmetry.space_group_name_H-M   'P 1'
#
loop_
_entity.id
_entity.type
_entity.pdbx_description
1 polymer ?
#
loop_
_entity_poly.entity_id
_entity_poly.type
_entity_poly.pdbx_seq_one_letter_code
_entity_poly.pdbx_strand_id
1 'polypeptide(L)'
;ALAIRQFVNSSHCFSKCKPDDASKSMQMAIQLAQNEGRFVQAGKLLQELGKTLEEGGHVDMAVDKYNEAIEVLQDEEKTTTDVRNLRLQICEILTGQGKYTEPSQLYEAVGIECTKTPLLRFHAREYLLRAVLCMLA
;
A
#
# COMPACT_ATOMS: atom_id res chain seq x y z
N ALA A 1 -8.70 -19.48 8.45
CA ALA A 1 -8.74 -19.56 6.96
C ALA A 1 -10.14 -19.42 6.38
N LEU A 2 -11.09 -20.29 6.77
CA LEU A 2 -12.46 -20.26 6.22
C LEU A 2 -13.18 -18.96 6.56
N ALA A 3 -13.04 -18.47 7.80
CA ALA A 3 -13.59 -17.19 8.24
C ALA A 3 -13.09 -16.01 7.40
N ILE A 4 -11.77 -15.88 7.18
CA ILE A 4 -11.17 -14.81 6.34
C ILE A 4 -11.81 -14.81 4.95
N ARG A 5 -11.93 -15.98 4.30
CA ARG A 5 -12.51 -16.06 2.97
C ARG A 5 -13.99 -15.65 2.95
N GLN A 6 -14.75 -15.97 3.99
CA GLN A 6 -16.15 -15.52 4.11
C GLN A 6 -16.23 -14.00 4.25
N PHE A 7 -15.38 -13.38 5.08
CA PHE A 7 -15.35 -11.92 5.22
C PHE A 7 -14.94 -11.21 3.93
N VAL A 8 -13.97 -11.76 3.19
CA VAL A 8 -13.56 -11.22 1.87
C VAL A 8 -14.69 -11.30 0.85
N ASN A 9 -15.36 -12.46 0.76
CA ASN A 9 -16.52 -12.63 -0.11
C ASN A 9 -17.65 -11.68 0.28
N SER A 10 -17.88 -11.50 1.59
CA SER A 10 -18.86 -10.56 2.11
C SER A 10 -18.53 -9.11 1.72
N SER A 11 -17.26 -8.71 1.81
CA SER A 11 -16.80 -7.38 1.39
C SER A 11 -17.07 -7.14 -0.10
N HIS A 12 -16.74 -8.11 -0.96
CA HIS A 12 -17.03 -8.01 -2.40
C HIS A 12 -18.53 -7.94 -2.72
N CYS A 13 -19.37 -8.62 -1.94
CA CYS A 13 -20.82 -8.51 -2.07
C CYS A 13 -21.34 -7.14 -1.60
N PHE A 14 -20.75 -6.57 -0.55
CA PHE A 14 -21.16 -5.30 0.02
C PHE A 14 -20.70 -4.08 -0.79
N SER A 15 -19.64 -4.18 -1.60
CA SER A 15 -19.16 -3.04 -2.39
C SER A 15 -20.23 -2.44 -3.32
N LYS A 16 -21.21 -3.24 -3.76
CA LYS A 16 -22.33 -2.79 -4.61
C LYS A 16 -23.52 -2.21 -3.83
N CYS A 17 -23.66 -2.53 -2.56
CA CYS A 17 -24.84 -2.17 -1.76
C CYS A 17 -24.53 -1.12 -0.69
N LYS A 18 -23.44 -1.31 0.06
CA LYS A 18 -23.05 -0.49 1.23
C LYS A 18 -21.53 -0.50 1.41
N PRO A 19 -20.81 0.55 0.97
CA PRO A 19 -19.35 0.61 1.08
C PRO A 19 -18.87 0.66 2.55
N ASP A 20 -19.65 1.27 3.46
CA ASP A 20 -19.28 1.37 4.88
C ASP A 20 -19.29 0.02 5.63
N ASP A 21 -20.18 -0.89 5.25
CA ASP A 21 -20.23 -2.22 5.86
C ASP A 21 -19.16 -3.13 5.23
N ALA A 22 -18.81 -2.89 3.97
CA ALA A 22 -17.69 -3.57 3.30
C ALA A 22 -16.36 -3.27 4.00
N SER A 23 -16.06 -2.01 4.29
CA SER A 23 -14.81 -1.60 4.95
C SER A 23 -14.67 -2.21 6.36
N LYS A 24 -15.75 -2.26 7.15
CA LYS A 24 -15.77 -2.94 8.45
C LYS A 24 -15.51 -4.44 8.33
N SER A 25 -16.13 -5.11 7.35
CA SER A 25 -15.91 -6.54 7.12
C SER A 25 -14.47 -6.84 6.70
N MET A 26 -13.84 -5.95 5.93
CA MET A 26 -12.42 -6.02 5.57
C MET A 26 -11.50 -5.82 6.77
N GLN A 27 -11.78 -4.85 7.64
CA GLN A 27 -11.00 -4.63 8.86
C GLN A 27 -11.03 -5.87 9.78
N MET A 28 -12.19 -6.51 9.94
CA MET A 28 -12.28 -7.78 10.68
C MET A 28 -11.48 -8.90 10.00
N ALA A 29 -11.49 -8.98 8.67
CA ALA A 29 -10.68 -9.95 7.94
C ALA A 29 -9.18 -9.74 8.14
N ILE A 30 -8.72 -8.49 8.19
CA ILE A 30 -7.31 -8.11 8.43
C ILE A 30 -6.89 -8.54 9.83
N GLN A 31 -7.68 -8.20 10.86
CA GLN A 31 -7.37 -8.59 12.24
C GLN A 31 -7.31 -10.11 12.40
N LEU A 32 -8.22 -10.84 11.77
CA LEU A 32 -8.17 -12.31 11.75
C LEU A 32 -6.94 -12.85 11.01
N ALA A 33 -6.55 -12.22 9.90
CA ALA A 33 -5.37 -12.62 9.15
C ALA A 33 -4.07 -12.37 9.92
N GLN A 34 -3.97 -11.26 10.66
CA GLN A 34 -2.86 -10.97 11.57
C GLN A 34 -2.81 -11.98 12.73
N ASN A 35 -3.96 -12.26 13.37
CA ASN A 35 -4.05 -13.25 14.46
C ASN A 35 -3.71 -14.68 14.03
N GLU A 36 -4.05 -15.05 12.79
CA GLU A 36 -3.72 -16.37 12.22
C GLU A 36 -2.30 -16.45 11.64
N GLY A 37 -1.51 -15.37 11.67
CA GLY A 37 -0.13 -15.31 11.15
C GLY A 37 -0.03 -15.34 9.62
N ARG A 38 -1.08 -14.94 8.89
CA ARG A 38 -1.12 -14.90 7.41
C ARG A 38 -0.78 -13.51 6.90
N PHE A 39 0.47 -13.07 7.06
CA PHE A 39 0.91 -11.71 6.75
C PHE A 39 0.75 -11.33 5.27
N VAL A 40 1.08 -12.22 4.33
CA VAL A 40 0.89 -11.95 2.88
C VAL A 40 -0.59 -11.70 2.53
N GLN A 41 -1.51 -12.44 3.17
CA GLN A 41 -2.94 -12.24 2.95
C GLN A 41 -3.44 -10.95 3.61
N ALA A 42 -2.96 -10.64 4.82
CA ALA A 42 -3.25 -9.39 5.51
C ALA A 42 -2.79 -8.17 4.70
N GLY A 43 -1.57 -8.19 4.14
CA GLY A 43 -1.04 -7.10 3.32
C GLY A 43 -1.88 -6.81 2.07
N LYS A 44 -2.37 -7.86 1.37
CA LYS A 44 -3.29 -7.69 0.23
C LYS A 44 -4.62 -7.06 0.64
N LEU A 45 -5.17 -7.48 1.78
CA LEU A 45 -6.41 -6.90 2.31
C LEU A 45 -6.23 -5.45 2.75
N LEU A 46 -5.09 -5.11 3.36
CA LEU A 46 -4.74 -3.73 3.71
C LEU A 46 -4.60 -2.86 2.46
N GLN A 47 -4.00 -3.37 1.38
CA GLN A 47 -3.90 -2.65 0.11
C GLN A 47 -5.28 -2.39 -0.51
N GLU A 48 -6.18 -3.38 -0.48
CA GLU A 48 -7.54 -3.22 -1.00
C GLU A 48 -8.35 -2.21 -0.16
N LEU A 49 -8.22 -2.27 1.17
CA LEU A 49 -8.81 -1.27 2.07
C LEU A 49 -8.26 0.13 1.79
N GLY A 50 -6.95 0.29 1.59
CA GLY A 50 -6.31 1.55 1.23
C GLY A 50 -6.92 2.16 -0.03
N LYS A 51 -7.11 1.37 -1.09
CA LYS A 51 -7.78 1.82 -2.33
C LYS A 51 -9.22 2.29 -2.09
N THR A 52 -10.00 1.55 -1.29
CA THR A 52 -11.37 1.97 -0.97
C THR A 52 -11.41 3.28 -0.19
N LEU A 53 -10.42 3.54 0.67
CA LEU A 53 -10.30 4.79 1.42
C LEU A 53 -9.88 5.95 0.51
N GLU A 54 -9.00 5.72 -0.45
CA GLU A 54 -8.65 6.69 -1.49
C GLU A 54 -9.87 7.09 -2.32
N GLU A 55 -10.66 6.12 -2.78
CA GLU A 55 -11.92 6.36 -3.50
C GLU A 55 -12.95 7.12 -2.66
N GLY A 56 -12.95 6.89 -1.34
CA GLY A 56 -13.77 7.63 -0.37
C GLY A 56 -13.27 9.04 -0.05
N GLY A 57 -12.11 9.46 -0.60
CA GLY A 57 -11.50 10.77 -0.32
C GLY A 57 -10.76 10.87 1.01
N HIS A 58 -10.59 9.75 1.72
CA HIS A 58 -9.89 9.67 3.01
C HIS A 58 -8.42 9.32 2.81
N VAL A 59 -7.70 10.21 2.12
CA VAL A 59 -6.33 9.95 1.65
C VAL A 59 -5.32 9.79 2.80
N ASP A 60 -5.49 10.52 3.91
CA ASP A 60 -4.61 10.38 5.09
C ASP A 60 -4.75 8.98 5.72
N MET A 61 -5.98 8.49 5.87
CA MET A 61 -6.22 7.14 6.39
C MET A 61 -5.72 6.05 5.45
N ALA A 62 -5.73 6.31 4.14
CA ALA A 62 -5.18 5.38 3.16
C ALA A 62 -3.66 5.23 3.33
N VAL A 63 -2.93 6.34 3.56
CA VAL A 63 -1.47 6.32 3.81
C VAL A 63 -1.16 5.48 5.05
N ASP A 64 -1.89 5.66 6.15
CA ASP A 64 -1.71 4.84 7.36
C ASP A 64 -1.89 3.35 7.07
N LYS A 65 -2.89 2.98 6.26
CA LYS A 65 -3.15 1.58 5.90
C LYS A 65 -2.12 1.01 4.95
N TYR A 66 -1.56 1.81 4.04
CA TYR A 66 -0.46 1.40 3.20
C TYR A 66 0.85 1.25 3.99
N ASN A 67 1.10 2.09 5.00
CA ASN A 67 2.24 1.94 5.91
C ASN A 67 2.13 0.64 6.73
N GLU A 68 0.95 0.37 7.30
CA GLU A 68 0.68 -0.90 8.00
C GLU A 68 0.90 -2.11 7.07
N ALA A 69 0.51 -2.01 5.79
CA ALA A 69 0.76 -3.05 4.81
C ALA A 69 2.26 -3.25 4.53
N ILE A 70 3.03 -2.16 4.44
CA ILE A 70 4.48 -2.22 4.23
C ILE A 70 5.16 -2.93 5.40
N GLU A 71 4.84 -2.58 6.64
CA GLU A 71 5.42 -3.21 7.83
C GLU A 71 5.15 -4.72 7.83
N VAL A 72 3.90 -5.12 7.58
CA VAL A 72 3.49 -6.53 7.53
C VAL A 72 4.17 -7.31 6.40
N LEU A 73 4.41 -6.68 5.25
CA LEU A 73 4.98 -7.32 4.07
C LEU A 73 6.51 -7.26 4.01
N GLN A 74 7.14 -6.33 4.71
CA GLN A 74 8.59 -6.15 4.72
C GLN A 74 9.32 -7.33 5.39
N ASP A 75 8.66 -7.99 6.33
CA ASP A 75 9.17 -9.22 6.96
C ASP A 75 9.20 -10.42 5.99
N GLU A 76 8.47 -10.34 4.87
CA GLU A 76 8.37 -11.41 3.88
C GLU A 76 9.22 -11.08 2.64
N GLU A 77 10.41 -11.68 2.50
CA GLU A 77 11.37 -11.42 1.41
C GLU A 77 10.78 -11.56 -0.02
N LYS A 78 9.74 -12.38 -0.17
CA LYS A 78 9.05 -12.62 -1.44
C LYS A 78 8.19 -11.45 -1.90
N THR A 79 8.00 -10.44 -1.06
CA THR A 79 7.01 -9.38 -1.27
C THR A 79 7.65 -8.01 -1.55
N THR A 80 8.96 -7.97 -1.81
CA THR A 80 9.72 -6.74 -2.09
C THR A 80 9.15 -5.89 -3.24
N THR A 81 8.57 -6.52 -4.26
CA THR A 81 7.90 -5.81 -5.36
C THR A 81 6.60 -5.13 -4.91
N ASP A 82 5.79 -5.80 -4.10
CA ASP A 82 4.52 -5.26 -3.62
C ASP A 82 4.78 -4.12 -2.62
N VAL A 83 5.76 -4.28 -1.72
CA VAL A 83 6.22 -3.22 -0.82
C VAL A 83 6.67 -1.98 -1.60
N ARG A 84 7.42 -2.17 -2.69
CA ARG A 84 7.82 -1.06 -3.56
C ARG A 84 6.61 -0.34 -4.15
N ASN A 85 5.67 -1.10 -4.71
CA ASN A 85 4.46 -0.51 -5.31
C ASN A 85 3.65 0.30 -4.29
N LEU A 86 3.51 -0.21 -3.06
CA LEU A 86 2.84 0.49 -1.96
C LEU A 86 3.56 1.80 -1.59
N ARG A 87 4.89 1.78 -1.46
CA ARG A 87 5.69 2.98 -1.22
C ARG A 87 5.51 4.03 -2.31
N LEU A 88 5.44 3.60 -3.57
CA LEU A 88 5.20 4.50 -4.71
C LEU A 88 3.80 5.12 -4.65
N GLN A 89 2.77 4.35 -4.29
CA GLN A 89 1.41 4.88 -4.10
C GLN A 89 1.39 5.95 -2.99
N ILE A 90 2.04 5.69 -1.85
CA ILE A 90 2.16 6.70 -0.77
C ILE A 90 2.84 7.97 -1.28
N CYS A 91 3.93 7.85 -2.06
CA CYS A 91 4.57 9.02 -2.63
C CYS A 91 3.61 9.84 -3.52
N GLU A 92 2.83 9.17 -4.38
CA GLU A 92 1.89 9.83 -5.29
C GLU A 92 0.80 10.57 -4.51
N ILE A 93 0.28 9.95 -3.44
CA ILE A 93 -0.67 10.58 -2.51
C ILE A 93 -0.06 11.83 -1.86
N LEU A 94 1.12 11.72 -1.25
CA LEU A 94 1.76 12.82 -0.52
C LEU A 94 2.10 13.99 -1.46
N THR A 95 2.55 13.68 -2.67
CA THR A 95 2.81 14.67 -3.73
C THR A 95 1.52 15.41 -4.10
N GLY A 96 0.38 14.70 -4.19
CA GLY A 96 -0.94 15.30 -4.41
C GLY A 96 -1.43 16.18 -3.27
N GLN A 97 -1.00 15.91 -2.03
CA GLN A 97 -1.26 16.75 -0.85
C GLN A 97 -0.35 17.97 -0.74
N GLY A 98 0.67 18.09 -1.60
CA GLY A 98 1.66 19.18 -1.54
C GLY A 98 2.78 18.97 -0.51
N LYS A 99 2.91 17.77 0.06
CA LYS A 99 4.02 17.41 0.96
C LYS A 99 5.13 16.79 0.13
N TYR A 100 6.13 17.57 -0.29
CA TYR A 100 7.19 17.07 -1.20
C TYR A 100 8.45 16.53 -0.49
N THR A 101 8.64 16.90 0.79
CA THR A 101 9.84 16.51 1.56
C THR A 101 9.88 15.01 1.88
N GLU A 102 8.77 14.43 2.32
CA GLU A 102 8.66 13.00 2.61
C GLU A 102 8.75 12.10 1.35
N PRO A 103 8.01 12.36 0.25
CA PRO A 103 8.08 11.52 -0.94
C PRO A 103 9.42 11.60 -1.66
N SER A 104 10.15 12.72 -1.58
CA SER A 104 11.51 12.79 -2.17
C SER A 104 12.47 11.77 -1.57
N GLN A 105 12.51 11.68 -0.23
CA GLN A 105 13.32 10.71 0.49
C GLN A 105 12.88 9.27 0.19
N LEU A 106 11.57 9.03 0.11
CA LEU A 106 11.02 7.71 -0.15
C LEU A 106 11.30 7.25 -1.59
N TYR A 107 11.16 8.14 -2.58
CA TYR A 107 11.54 7.87 -3.97
C TYR A 107 13.03 7.60 -4.13
N GLU A 108 13.89 8.33 -3.39
CA GLU A 108 15.34 8.09 -3.39
C GLU A 108 15.66 6.69 -2.82
N ALA A 109 15.09 6.33 -1.67
CA ALA A 109 15.28 5.01 -1.06
C ALA A 109 14.86 3.88 -2.00
N VAL A 110 13.68 4.00 -2.62
CA VAL A 110 13.16 3.04 -3.61
C VAL A 110 14.06 2.98 -4.86
N GLY A 111 14.55 4.14 -5.33
CA GLY A 111 15.48 4.24 -6.45
C GLY A 111 16.78 3.47 -6.18
N ILE A 112 17.39 3.69 -5.01
CA ILE A 112 18.61 2.99 -4.57
C ILE A 112 18.36 1.47 -4.49
N GLU A 113 17.25 1.03 -3.92
CA GLU A 113 16.88 -0.39 -3.90
C GLU A 113 16.78 -0.99 -5.30
N CYS A 114 16.19 -0.26 -6.26
CA CYS A 114 16.07 -0.69 -7.65
C CYS A 114 17.42 -0.78 -8.38
N THR A 115 18.41 0.04 -8.03
CA THR A 115 19.74 -0.02 -8.67
C THR A 115 20.50 -1.30 -8.39
N LYS A 116 20.21 -1.96 -7.25
CA LYS A 116 20.83 -3.23 -6.83
C LYS A 116 20.46 -4.38 -7.76
N THR A 117 19.29 -4.32 -8.41
CA THR A 117 18.81 -5.35 -9.33
C THR A 117 18.94 -4.90 -10.78
N PRO A 118 19.69 -5.61 -11.65
CA PRO A 118 19.96 -5.16 -13.02
C PRO A 118 18.70 -4.99 -13.87
N LEU A 119 17.65 -5.78 -13.61
CA LEU A 119 16.35 -5.71 -14.29
C LEU A 119 15.58 -4.40 -14.03
N LEU A 120 15.79 -3.79 -12.85
CA LEU A 120 15.02 -2.62 -12.39
C LEU A 120 15.74 -1.29 -12.66
N ARG A 121 16.91 -1.31 -13.31
CA ARG A 121 17.70 -0.11 -13.61
C ARG A 121 16.97 0.93 -14.46
N PHE A 122 16.06 0.50 -15.35
CA PHE A 122 15.24 1.42 -16.13
C PHE A 122 14.26 2.19 -15.24
N HIS A 123 13.57 1.50 -14.34
CA HIS A 123 12.63 2.10 -13.40
C HIS A 123 13.34 2.96 -12.35
N ALA A 124 14.56 2.58 -11.93
CA ALA A 124 15.36 3.36 -10.98
C ALA A 124 15.59 4.80 -11.45
N ARG A 125 15.81 5.01 -12.76
CA ARG A 125 15.99 6.36 -13.34
C ARG A 125 14.74 7.22 -13.19
N GLU A 126 13.57 6.63 -13.40
CA GLU A 126 12.29 7.33 -13.27
C GLU A 126 12.04 7.75 -11.82
N TYR A 127 12.26 6.86 -10.85
CA TYR A 127 12.06 7.18 -9.43
C TYR A 127 13.02 8.27 -8.94
N LEU A 128 14.30 8.19 -9.33
CA LEU A 128 15.27 9.23 -8.97
C LEU A 128 14.94 10.59 -9.62
N LEU A 129 14.42 10.58 -10.85
CA LEU A 129 13.94 11.81 -11.49
C LEU A 129 12.76 12.41 -10.71
N ARG A 130 11.77 11.59 -10.31
CA ARG A 130 10.65 12.03 -9.48
C ARG A 130 11.10 12.59 -8.13
N ALA A 131 12.12 11.99 -7.49
CA ALA A 131 12.71 12.50 -6.26
C ALA A 131 13.29 13.91 -6.44
N VAL A 132 14.09 14.12 -7.49
CA VAL A 132 14.68 15.43 -7.81
C VAL A 132 13.59 16.46 -8.11
N LEU A 133 12.55 16.09 -8.85
CA LEU A 133 11.42 16.98 -9.13
C LEU A 133 10.70 17.40 -7.85
N CYS A 134 10.49 16.48 -6.90
CA CYS A 134 9.89 16.81 -5.59
C CYS A 134 10.77 17.75 -4.77
N MET A 135 12.11 17.67 -4.87
CA MET A 135 12.99 18.61 -4.17
C MET A 135 13.02 20.01 -4.78
N LEU A 136 12.66 20.13 -6.06
CA LEU A 136 12.65 21.41 -6.78
C LEU A 136 11.29 22.13 -6.74
N ALA A 137 10.22 21.41 -6.37
CA ALA A 137 8.85 21.91 -6.25
C ALA A 137 8.62 22.61 -4.90
#